data_AF-A0A497N8L5-F1
#
_entry.id   AF-A0A497N8L5-F1
#
_cell.length_a   1.000
_cell.length_b   1.000
_cell.length_c   1.000
_cell.angle_alpha   90.00
_cell.angle_beta   90.00
_cell.angle_gamma   90.00
#
_symmetry.space_group_name_H-M   'P 1'
#
loop_
_entity.id
_entity.type
_entity.pdbx_description
1 polymer ?
#
loop_
_entity_poly.entity_id
_entity_poly.type
_entity_poly.pdbx_seq_one_letter_code
_entity_poly.pdbx_strand_id
1 'polypeptide(L)' 'MPALKVKEIRQMSREERLKKLEELKAEIMKLRTDVKAKGRVENPAALRELRRSIARILTVEREEQG' A
#
# COMPACT_ATOMS: atom_id res chain seq x y z
N MET A 1 3.46 11.38 2.92
CA MET A 1 2.69 11.10 1.69
C MET A 1 1.24 10.84 2.07
N PRO A 2 0.25 11.42 1.38
CA PRO A 2 -1.14 11.12 1.65
C PRO A 2 -1.46 9.67 1.25
N ALA A 3 -2.33 9.04 2.03
CA ALA A 3 -2.81 7.68 1.77
C ALA A 3 -3.62 7.63 0.46
N LEU A 4 -3.53 6.53 -0.30
CA LEU A 4 -4.31 6.38 -1.54
C LEU A 4 -5.81 6.51 -1.24
N LYS A 5 -6.50 7.38 -1.97
CA LYS A 5 -7.95 7.55 -1.80
C LYS A 5 -8.68 6.49 -2.60
N VAL A 6 -9.81 6.02 -2.06
CA VAL A 6 -10.65 5.00 -2.72
C VAL A 6 -11.13 5.46 -4.11
N LYS A 7 -11.41 6.76 -4.28
CA LYS A 7 -11.80 7.33 -5.59
C LYS A 7 -10.72 7.13 -6.66
N GLU A 8 -9.45 7.30 -6.29
CA GLU A 8 -8.31 7.12 -7.20
C GLU A 8 -8.15 5.64 -7.56
N ILE A 9 -8.31 4.74 -6.58
CA ILE A 9 -8.23 3.29 -6.77
C ILE A 9 -9.31 2.80 -7.75
N ARG A 10 -10.54 3.31 -7.64
CA ARG A 10 -11.64 2.94 -8.54
C ARG A 10 -11.49 3.49 -9.96
N GLN A 11 -10.70 4.53 -10.14
CA GLN A 11 -10.38 5.07 -11.48
C GLN A 11 -9.25 4.29 -12.16
N MET A 12 -8.47 3.53 -11.40
CA MET A 12 -7.42 2.68 -11.93
C MET A 12 -8.00 1.43 -12.58
N SER A 13 -7.37 0.99 -13.67
CA SER A 13 -7.60 -0.34 -14.22
C SER A 13 -7.14 -1.43 -13.24
N ARG A 14 -7.60 -2.67 -13.43
CA ARG A 14 -7.16 -3.82 -12.64
C ARG A 14 -5.64 -4.00 -12.68
N GLU A 15 -5.04 -3.86 -13.86
CA GLU A 15 -3.57 -3.98 -14.03
C GLU A 15 -2.82 -2.88 -13.26
N GLU A 16 -3.32 -1.65 -13.30
CA GLU A 16 -2.76 -0.53 -12.56
C GLU A 16 -2.87 -0.75 -11.04
N ARG A 17 -4.01 -1.28 -10.56
CA ARG A 17 -4.20 -1.63 -9.15
C ARG A 17 -3.24 -2.71 -8.69
N LEU A 18 -3.05 -3.76 -9.49
CA LEU A 18 -2.09 -4.83 -9.18
C LEU A 18 -0.64 -4.32 -9.18
N LYS A 19 -0.28 -3.49 -10.16
CA LYS A 19 1.05 -2.85 -10.20
C LYS A 19 1.28 -1.97 -8.98
N LYS A 20 0.29 -1.15 -8.61
CA LYS A 20 0.34 -0.29 -7.42
C LYS A 20 0.44 -1.11 -6.13
N LEU A 21 -0.26 -2.23 -6.06
CA LEU A 21 -0.21 -3.15 -4.94
C LEU A 21 1.22 -3.70 -4.73
N GLU A 22 1.90 -4.11 -5.80
CA GLU A 22 3.28 -4.60 -5.73
C GLU A 22 4.26 -3.49 -5.32
N GLU A 23 4.11 -2.27 -5.84
CA GLU A 23 4.91 -1.11 -5.41
C GLU A 23 4.78 -0.86 -3.90
N LEU A 24 3.55 -0.85 -3.37
CA LEU A 24 3.30 -0.63 -1.95
C LEU A 24 3.87 -1.76 -1.06
N LYS A 25 3.82 -3.01 -1.52
CA LYS A 25 4.44 -4.14 -0.81
C LYS A 25 5.97 -4.02 -0.78
N ALA A 26 6.59 -3.64 -1.90
CA ALA A 26 8.03 -3.40 -1.97
C ALA A 26 8.47 -2.28 -1.01
N GLU A 27 7.68 -1.20 -0.92
CA GLU A 27 7.95 -0.10 0.00
C GLU A 27 7.87 -0.53 1.48
N ILE A 28 6.86 -1.34 1.84
CA ILE A 28 6.78 -1.95 3.17
C ILE A 28 8.01 -2.83 3.46
N MET A 29 8.46 -3.61 2.47
CA MET A 29 9.62 -4.47 2.62
C MET A 29 10.88 -3.66 2.92
N LYS A 30 11.09 -2.55 2.20
CA LYS A 30 12.19 -1.61 2.45
C LYS A 30 12.12 -0.98 3.85
N LEU A 31 10.95 -0.53 4.28
CA LEU A 31 10.78 -0.01 5.63
C LEU A 31 11.06 -1.07 6.70
N ARG A 32 10.67 -2.33 6.46
CA ARG A 32 10.97 -3.44 7.38
C ARG A 32 12.46 -3.77 7.42
N THR A 33 13.16 -3.72 6.29
CA THR A 33 14.62 -3.93 6.27
C THR A 33 15.34 -2.82 7.00
N ASP A 34 14.90 -1.57 6.84
CA ASP A 34 15.45 -0.43 7.56
C ASP A 34 15.26 -0.55 9.07
N VAL A 35 14.08 -1.01 9.51
CA VAL A 35 13.80 -1.29 10.93
C VAL A 35 14.70 -2.39 11.47
N LYS A 36 14.90 -3.48 10.71
CA LYS A 36 15.80 -4.57 11.10
C LYS A 36 17.26 -4.11 11.21
N ALA A 37 17.71 -3.26 10.29
CA ALA A 37 19.08 -2.75 10.27
C ALA A 37 19.34 -1.72 11.37
N LYS A 38 18.40 -0.79 11.61
CA LYS A 38 18.57 0.33 12.55
C LYS A 38 18.03 0.06 13.95
N GLY A 39 17.29 -1.02 14.15
CA GLY A 39 16.64 -1.36 15.43
C GLY A 39 15.48 -0.43 15.84
N ARG A 40 15.06 0.50 14.97
CA ARG A 40 13.99 1.47 15.27
C ARG A 40 13.11 1.76 14.04
N VAL A 41 11.85 2.08 14.29
CA VAL A 41 10.91 2.53 13.25
C VAL A 41 11.00 4.04 13.12
N GLU A 42 11.66 4.53 12.06
CA GLU A 42 11.81 5.97 11.83
C GLU A 42 10.49 6.65 11.41
N ASN A 43 9.59 5.92 10.73
CA ASN A 43 8.31 6.47 10.29
C ASN A 43 7.14 5.47 10.44
N PRO A 44 6.61 5.30 11.66
CA PRO A 44 5.49 4.40 11.92
C PRO A 44 4.19 4.87 11.23
N ALA A 45 4.03 6.19 11.03
CA ALA A 45 2.89 6.76 10.32
C ALA A 45 2.89 6.34 8.84
N ALA A 46 4.04 6.40 8.16
CA ALA A 46 4.16 5.93 6.78
C ALA A 46 3.80 4.45 6.65
N LEU A 47 4.30 3.60 7.55
CA LEU A 47 3.97 2.17 7.54
C LEU A 47 2.46 1.92 7.70
N ARG A 48 1.79 2.70 8.56
CA ARG A 48 0.33 2.62 8.75
C ARG A 48 -0.42 3.04 7.48
N GLU A 49 0.00 4.11 6.81
CA GLU A 49 -0.65 4.58 5.59
C GLU A 49 -0.43 3.66 4.39
N LEU A 50 0.75 3.03 4.28
CA LEU A 50 1.00 1.99 3.26
C LEU A 50 0.10 0.77 3.46
N ARG A 51 -0.03 0.28 4.70
CA ARG A 51 -0.95 -0.83 5.02
C ARG A 51 -2.40 -0.50 4.69
N ARG A 52 -2.85 0.73 5.00
CA ARG A 52 -4.20 1.19 4.64
C ARG A 52 -4.41 1.26 3.14
N SER A 53 -3.42 1.75 2.40
CA SER A 53 -3.48 1.83 0.94
C SER A 53 -3.60 0.45 0.30
N ILE A 54 -2.81 -0.53 0.77
CA ILE A 54 -2.91 -1.94 0.34
C ILE A 54 -4.31 -2.50 0.63
N ALA A 55 -4.81 -2.31 1.86
CA ALA A 55 -6.12 -2.81 2.24
C ALA A 55 -7.24 -2.24 1.34
N ARG A 56 -7.19 -0.94 1.02
CA ARG A 56 -8.18 -0.30 0.12
C ARG A 56 -8.13 -0.87 -1.29
N ILE A 57 -6.93 -1.12 -1.85
CA ILE A 57 -6.79 -1.72 -3.18
C ILE A 57 -7.41 -3.11 -3.19
N LEU A 58 -7.07 -3.95 -2.20
CA LEU A 58 -7.61 -5.31 -2.08
C LEU A 58 -9.13 -5.32 -1.89
N THR A 59 -9.68 -4.33 -1.17
CA THR A 59 -11.14 -4.17 -1.03
C THR A 59 -11.78 -3.89 -2.38
N VAL A 60 -11.28 -2.93 -3.16
CA VAL A 60 -11.85 -2.59 -4.48
C VAL A 60 -11.70 -3.77 -5.46
N GLU A 61 -10.55 -4.45 -5.46
CA GLU A 61 -10.36 -5.66 -6.28
C GLU A 61 -11.38 -6.75 -5.95
N ARG A 62 -11.75 -6.91 -4.68
CA ARG A 62 -12.76 -7.88 -4.25
C ARG A 62 -14.18 -7.42 -4.61
N GLU A 63 -14.46 -6.12 -4.51
CA GLU A 63 -15.74 -5.52 -4.90
C GLU A 63 -16.02 -5.69 -6.40
N GLU A 64 -14.99 -5.65 -7.27
CA GLU A 64 -15.17 -5.80 -8.71
C GLU A 64 -15.15 -7.25 -9.21
N GLN A 65 -14.73 -8.21 -8.37
CA GLN A 65 -14.76 -9.63 -8.69
C GLN A 65 -16.10 -10.31 -8.37
N GLY A 66 -16.94 -9.67 -7.54
CA GLY A 66 -18.27 -10.14 -7.17
C GLY A 66 -19.36 -9.50 -8.01
#